data_AF-A0A2U1S900-F1
#
_entry.id   AF-A0A2U1S900-F1
#
_cell.length_a   1.000
_cell.length_b   1.000
_cell.length_c   1.000
_cell.angle_alpha   90.00
_cell.angle_beta   90.00
_cell.angle_gamma   90.00
#
_symmetry.space_group_name_H-M   'P 1'
#
loop_
_entity.id
_entity.type
_entity.pdbx_description
1 polymer ?
#
loop_
_entity_poly.entity_id
_entity_poly.type
_entity_poly.pdbx_seq_one_letter_code
_entity_poly.pdbx_strand_id
1 'polypeptide(L)' 'MLSPYVSAIISFFIPGLGQICKGEIIKGIILFIIAMIIFIVLKTYLTQNIGLIYIYNLFTAYEAYRGKLNG' A
#
# COMPACT_ATOMS: atom_id res chain seq x y z
N MET A 1 -29.85 -7.01 -9.31
CA MET A 1 -28.85 -7.25 -8.24
C MET A 1 -28.07 -8.50 -8.64
N LEU A 2 -26.74 -8.42 -8.72
CA LEU A 2 -25.91 -9.58 -9.07
C LEU A 2 -26.02 -10.66 -7.99
N SER A 3 -25.96 -11.93 -8.40
CA SER A 3 -26.01 -13.03 -7.44
C SER A 3 -24.79 -12.95 -6.49
N PRO A 4 -24.93 -13.39 -5.23
CA PRO A 4 -23.87 -13.29 -4.23
C PRO A 4 -22.53 -13.89 -4.71
N TYR A 5 -22.60 -15.00 -5.45
CA TYR A 5 -21.47 -15.69 -6.03
C TYR A 5 -20.74 -14.84 -7.09
N VAL A 6 -21.48 -14.19 -7.98
CA VAL A 6 -20.87 -13.34 -9.03
C VAL A 6 -20.21 -12.11 -8.41
N SER A 7 -20.84 -11.48 -7.40
CA SER A 7 -20.20 -10.40 -6.65
C SER A 7 -18.91 -10.84 -5.93
N ALA A 8 -18.86 -12.06 -5.40
CA ALA A 8 -17.66 -12.58 -4.75
C ALA A 8 -16.52 -12.82 -5.75
N ILE A 9 -16.83 -13.39 -6.92
CA ILE A 9 -15.86 -13.61 -8.01
C ILE A 9 -15.32 -12.27 -8.52
N ILE A 10 -16.18 -11.27 -8.70
CA ILE A 10 -15.76 -9.93 -9.14
C ILE A 10 -14.85 -9.26 -8.09
N SER A 11 -15.22 -9.34 -6.80
CA SER A 11 -14.41 -8.81 -5.71
C SER A 11 -13.06 -9.51 -5.53
N PHE A 12 -12.93 -10.76 -5.97
CA PHE A 12 -11.66 -11.50 -5.93
C PHE A 12 -10.61 -10.88 -6.85
N PHE A 13 -11.00 -10.44 -8.05
CA PHE A 13 -10.08 -9.79 -8.99
C PHE A 13 -9.86 -8.33 -8.68
N ILE A 14 -10.91 -7.61 -8.26
CA ILE A 14 -10.84 -6.19 -7.95
C ILE A 14 -11.54 -5.94 -6.60
N PRO A 15 -10.79 -5.70 -5.52
CA PRO A 15 -11.37 -5.49 -4.20
C PRO A 15 -12.37 -4.34 -4.23
N GLY A 16 -13.53 -4.52 -3.61
CA GLY A 16 -14.58 -3.50 -3.53
C GLY A 16 -15.57 -3.47 -4.70
N LEU A 17 -15.29 -4.05 -5.87
CA LEU A 17 -16.24 -4.03 -7.00
C LEU A 17 -17.54 -4.78 -6.70
N GLY A 18 -17.49 -5.92 -6.02
CA GLY A 18 -18.69 -6.68 -5.68
C GLY A 18 -19.64 -5.92 -4.75
N GLN A 19 -19.13 -4.96 -3.97
CA GLN A 19 -19.92 -4.05 -3.12
C GLN A 19 -20.55 -2.92 -3.97
N ILE A 20 -19.80 -2.37 -4.92
CA ILE A 20 -20.31 -1.37 -5.89
C ILE A 20 -21.44 -1.98 -6.72
N CYS A 21 -21.28 -3.22 -7.20
CA CYS A 21 -22.30 -3.98 -7.92
C CYS A 21 -23.59 -4.26 -7.11
N LYS A 22 -23.52 -4.18 -5.78
CA LYS A 22 -24.66 -4.30 -4.87
C LYS A 22 -25.32 -2.94 -4.55
N GLY A 23 -24.79 -1.84 -5.09
CA GLY A 23 -25.24 -0.48 -4.80
C GLY A 23 -24.54 0.15 -3.58
N GLU A 24 -23.64 -0.57 -2.90
CA GLU A 24 -22.90 -0.10 -1.72
C GLU A 24 -21.61 0.62 -2.16
N ILE A 25 -21.75 1.71 -2.92
CA ILE A 25 -20.63 2.38 -3.59
C ILE A 25 -19.55 2.83 -2.58
N ILE A 26 -19.96 3.50 -1.49
CA ILE A 26 -19.03 4.01 -0.48
C ILE A 26 -18.23 2.88 0.17
N LYS A 27 -18.90 1.78 0.55
CA LYS A 27 -18.23 0.62 1.15
C LYS A 27 -17.24 -0.02 0.17
N GLY A 28 -17.61 -0.12 -1.11
CA GLY A 28 -16.73 -0.64 -2.15
C GLY A 28 -15.48 0.21 -2.35
N ILE A 29 -15.61 1.54 -2.36
CA ILE A 29 -14.46 2.45 -2.45
C ILE A 29 -13.54 2.29 -1.23
N ILE A 30 -14.10 2.24 -0.02
CA ILE A 30 -13.33 2.03 1.21
C ILE A 30 -12.54 0.71 1.14
N LEU A 31 -13.18 -0.38 0.72
CA LEU A 31 -12.52 -1.69 0.56
C LEU A 31 -11.39 -1.66 -0.46
N PHE A 32 -11.58 -0.96 -1.59
CA PHE A 32 -10.54 -0.81 -2.60
C PHE A 32 -9.33 -0.05 -2.06
N ILE A 33 -9.56 1.06 -1.34
CA ILE A 33 -8.49 1.86 -0.72
C ILE A 33 -7.71 1.04 0.31
N ILE A 34 -8.42 0.31 1.18
CA ILE A 34 -7.77 -0.56 2.18
C ILE A 34 -6.89 -1.61 1.50
N ALA A 35 -7.41 -2.27 0.46
CA ALA A 35 -6.64 -3.27 -0.28
C ALA A 35 -5.41 -2.67 -0.97
N MET A 36 -5.51 -1.45 -1.50
CA MET A 36 -4.39 -0.73 -2.09
C MET A 36 -3.30 -0.40 -1.07
N ILE A 37 -3.69 0.06 0.13
CA ILE A 37 -2.74 0.32 1.23
C ILE A 37 -2.03 -0.98 1.63
N ILE A 38 -2.78 -2.06 1.83
CA ILE A 38 -2.21 -3.37 2.17
C ILE A 38 -1.22 -3.80 1.09
N PHE A 39 -1.56 -3.67 -0.19
CA PHE A 39 -0.68 -4.04 -1.29
C PHE A 39 0.63 -3.23 -1.30
N ILE A 40 0.56 -1.90 -1.11
CA ILE A 40 1.75 -1.03 -1.06
C ILE A 40 2.63 -1.41 0.13
N VAL A 41 2.03 -1.64 1.30
CA VAL A 41 2.72 -2.07 2.51
C VAL A 41 3.41 -3.40 2.25
N LEU A 42 2.67 -4.42 1.80
CA LEU A 42 3.21 -5.76 1.52
C LEU A 42 4.33 -5.68 0.49
N LYS A 43 4.15 -4.94 -0.61
CA LYS A 43 5.18 -4.75 -1.63
C LYS A 43 6.43 -4.12 -1.03
N THR A 44 6.28 -3.08 -0.20
CA THR A 44 7.41 -2.43 0.46
C THR A 44 8.15 -3.40 1.38
N TYR A 45 7.43 -4.18 2.19
CA TYR A 45 8.02 -5.20 3.06
C TYR A 45 8.67 -6.36 2.29
N LEU A 46 8.07 -6.81 1.20
CA LEU A 46 8.54 -7.94 0.41
C LEU A 46 9.67 -7.56 -0.57
N THR A 47 9.70 -6.32 -1.03
CA THR A 47 10.64 -5.87 -2.08
C THR A 47 11.77 -5.02 -1.52
N GLN A 48 11.59 -4.35 -0.38
CA GLN A 48 12.66 -3.56 0.21
C GLN A 48 13.40 -4.33 1.30
N ASN A 49 14.72 -4.42 1.13
CA ASN A 49 15.66 -4.52 2.23
C ASN A 49 15.59 -3.21 3.05
N ILE A 50 14.53 -3.03 3.83
CA ILE A 50 14.24 -1.79 4.57
C ILE A 50 15.45 -1.38 5.45
N GLY A 51 16.25 -2.35 5.90
CA GLY A 51 17.53 -2.08 6.57
C GLY A 51 18.53 -1.26 5.74
N LEU A 52 18.67 -1.52 4.43
CA LEU A 52 19.64 -0.83 3.57
C LEU A 52 19.28 0.64 3.35
N ILE A 53 17.98 0.97 3.26
CA ILE A 53 17.53 2.36 3.09
C ILE A 53 17.81 3.18 4.36
N TYR A 54 17.60 2.59 5.54
CA TYR A 54 17.90 3.25 6.81
C TYR A 54 19.40 3.39 7.03
N ILE A 55 20.21 2.39 6.63
CA ILE A 55 21.67 2.48 6.66
C ILE A 55 22.16 3.60 5.73
N TYR A 56 21.65 3.69 4.50
CA TYR A 56 21.98 4.76 3.57
C TYR A 56 21.59 6.15 4.09
N ASN A 57 20.39 6.27 4.68
CA ASN A 57 19.93 7.53 5.30
C ASN A 57 20.78 7.91 6.52
N LEU A 58 21.28 6.95 7.29
CA LEU A 58 22.20 7.20 8.41
C LEU A 58 23.57 7.71 7.91
N PHE A 59 24.10 7.12 6.85
CA PHE A 59 25.37 7.55 6.24
C PHE A 59 25.29 8.99 5.72
N THR A 60 24.25 9.29 4.95
CA THR A 60 24.03 10.65 4.40
C THR A 60 23.82 11.70 5.50
N ALA A 61 23.12 11.36 6.59
CA ALA A 61 22.99 12.24 7.76
C ALA A 61 24.34 12.48 8.47
N TYR A 62 25.18 11.44 8.61
CA TYR A 62 26.51 11.55 9.21
C TYR A 62 27.44 12.44 8.39
N GLU A 63 27.46 12.28 7.07
CA GLU A 63 28.25 13.12 6.17
C GLU A 63 27.81 14.59 6.21
N ALA A 64 26.50 14.85 6.24
CA ALA A 64 25.96 16.20 6.39
C ALA A 64 26.37 16.85 7.72
N TYR A 65 26.37 16.07 8.81
CA TYR A 65 26.84 16.54 10.12
C TYR A 65 28.35 16.84 10.13
N ARG A 66 29.17 15.95 9.58
CA ARG A 66 30.62 16.13 9.47
C ARG A 66 31.00 17.30 8.57
N GLY A 67 30.30 17.50 7.46
CA GLY A 67 30.50 18.64 6.55
C GLY A 67 30.24 19.98 7.22
N LYS A 68 29.28 20.04 8.15
CA LYS A 68 28.96 21.25 8.93
C LYS A 68 30.01 21.60 10.00
N LEU A 69 30.77 20.61 10.48
CA LEU A 69 31.82 20.83 11.50
C LEU A 69 33.17 21.28 10.89
N ASN A 70 33.37 21.07 9.59
CA ASN A 70 34.62 21.37 8.88
C ASN A 70 34.53 22.63 8.00
N GLY A 71 33.41 23.36 8.03
CA GLY A 71 33.14 24.57 7.25
C GLY A 71 33.00 25.82 8.10
#